data_AF-A0ABD2PR85-F1
#
_entry.id   AF-A0ABD2PR85-F1
#
_cell.length_a   1.000
_cell.length_b   1.000
_cell.length_c   1.000
_cell.angle_alpha   90.00
_cell.angle_beta   90.00
_cell.angle_gamma   90.00
#
_symmetry.space_group_name_H-M   'P 1'
#
loop_
_entity.id
_entity.type
_entity.pdbx_description
1 polymer ?
#
loop_
_entity_poly.entity_id
_entity_poly.type
_entity_poly.pdbx_seq_one_letter_code
_entity_poly.pdbx_strand_id
1 'polypeptide(L)'
;MSLLGICVRSIKDKISDPAAREQKRLNNVSFEPIPLSIFANVAKSRLHRKTLDYEYKMIQKQQENKEILALATKPENQKKNASERVLPYSENAVALDLQGTDPNSIYINASWIDGLNQTNKYIATQGPTVRTIADFWRMIWQYKCTCIVMVTSLFEHARLQCEKYWPNSCETFENITVRTKETSVTSEYTIREFKISN
;
A
#
# COMPACT_ATOMS: atom_id res chain seq x y z
N MET A 1 -44.81 -4.22 10.09
CA MET A 1 -44.69 -5.02 8.85
C MET A 1 -45.03 -6.46 9.16
N SER A 2 -45.94 -7.10 8.43
CA SER A 2 -46.40 -8.47 8.72
C SER A 2 -45.34 -9.53 8.37
N LEU A 3 -45.29 -10.62 9.15
CA LEU A 3 -44.43 -11.79 8.92
C LEU A 3 -44.55 -12.36 7.50
N LEU A 4 -45.75 -12.27 6.89
CA LEU A 4 -46.00 -12.66 5.49
C LEU A 4 -45.15 -11.84 4.49
N GLY A 5 -45.02 -10.52 4.71
CA GLY A 5 -44.27 -9.64 3.81
C GLY A 5 -42.76 -9.89 3.83
N ILE A 6 -42.22 -10.33 4.98
CA ILE A 6 -40.81 -10.70 5.13
C ILE A 6 -40.53 -12.03 4.41
N CYS A 7 -41.44 -13.00 4.55
CA CYS A 7 -41.32 -14.32 3.94
C CYS A 7 -41.36 -14.25 2.40
N VAL A 8 -42.29 -13.47 1.83
CA VAL A 8 -42.42 -13.31 0.37
C VAL A 8 -41.20 -12.59 -0.23
N ARG A 9 -40.63 -11.59 0.46
CA ARG A 9 -39.38 -10.94 0.01
C ARG A 9 -38.20 -11.90 0.03
N SER A 10 -38.07 -12.70 1.09
CA SER A 10 -37.02 -13.71 1.21
C SER A 10 -37.11 -14.82 0.15
N ILE A 11 -38.31 -15.16 -0.31
CA ILE A 11 -38.53 -16.14 -1.39
C ILE A 11 -38.18 -15.52 -2.76
N LYS A 12 -38.62 -14.29 -3.04
CA LYS A 12 -38.27 -13.58 -4.29
C LYS A 12 -36.76 -13.37 -4.44
N ASP A 13 -36.04 -13.05 -3.37
CA ASP A 13 -34.57 -12.90 -3.39
C ASP A 13 -33.82 -14.25 -3.53
N LYS A 14 -34.48 -15.38 -3.25
CA LYS A 14 -33.92 -16.72 -3.49
C LYS A 14 -34.19 -17.23 -4.92
N ILE A 15 -35.25 -16.73 -5.56
CA ILE A 15 -35.64 -17.06 -6.94
C ILE A 15 -34.96 -16.13 -7.96
N SER A 16 -34.53 -14.94 -7.54
CA SER A 16 -33.83 -13.99 -8.41
C SER A 16 -32.47 -14.51 -8.91
N ASP A 17 -32.15 -14.20 -10.16
CA ASP A 17 -30.84 -14.47 -10.78
C ASP A 17 -29.66 -14.06 -9.87
N PRO A 18 -28.65 -14.93 -9.67
CA PRO A 18 -27.49 -14.65 -8.83
C PRO A 18 -26.79 -13.32 -9.15
N ALA A 19 -26.68 -12.94 -10.43
CA ALA A 19 -26.03 -11.68 -10.81
C ALA A 19 -26.89 -10.47 -10.43
N ALA A 20 -28.20 -10.52 -10.67
CA ALA A 20 -29.13 -9.49 -10.19
C ALA A 20 -29.09 -9.32 -8.67
N ARG A 21 -28.96 -10.43 -7.91
CA ARG A 21 -28.84 -10.40 -6.46
C ARG A 21 -27.53 -9.77 -5.98
N GLU A 22 -26.42 -10.06 -6.66
CA GLU A 22 -25.12 -9.43 -6.38
C GLU A 22 -25.15 -7.93 -6.67
N GLN A 23 -25.68 -7.52 -7.84
CA GLN A 23 -25.79 -6.11 -8.20
C GLN A 23 -26.65 -5.32 -7.20
N LYS A 24 -27.77 -5.90 -6.74
CA LYS A 24 -28.59 -5.30 -5.68
C LYS A 24 -27.81 -5.12 -4.38
N ARG A 25 -26.93 -6.04 -4.02
CA ARG A 25 -26.08 -5.92 -2.81
C ARG A 25 -25.01 -4.85 -2.97
N LEU A 26 -24.36 -4.76 -4.13
CA LEU A 26 -23.40 -3.70 -4.44
C LEU A 26 -24.04 -2.31 -4.37
N ASN A 27 -25.25 -2.16 -4.91
CA ASN A 27 -25.99 -0.89 -4.87
C ASN A 27 -26.42 -0.46 -3.45
N ASN A 28 -26.47 -1.40 -2.50
CA ASN A 28 -26.87 -1.14 -1.12
C ASN A 28 -25.68 -0.90 -0.18
N VAL A 29 -24.45 -0.91 -0.70
CA VAL A 29 -23.26 -0.55 0.09
C VAL A 29 -23.33 0.93 0.47
N SER A 30 -23.16 1.23 1.75
CA SER A 30 -23.11 2.60 2.28
C SER A 30 -21.67 2.99 2.62
N PHE A 31 -21.26 4.17 2.17
CA PHE A 31 -19.96 4.79 2.45
C PHE A 31 -20.02 5.87 3.53
N GLU A 32 -21.15 5.98 4.22
CA GLU A 32 -21.30 6.94 5.31
C GLU A 32 -20.32 6.62 6.45
N PRO A 33 -19.70 7.64 7.06
CA PRO A 33 -18.85 7.45 8.23
C PRO A 33 -19.59 6.70 9.34
N ILE A 34 -18.94 5.69 9.93
CA ILE A 34 -19.52 4.90 11.01
C ILE A 34 -19.19 5.57 12.35
N PRO A 35 -20.18 6.00 13.15
CA PRO A 35 -19.94 6.51 14.49
C PRO A 35 -19.30 5.44 15.39
N LEU A 36 -18.34 5.86 16.22
CA LEU A 36 -17.62 4.96 17.13
C LEU A 36 -18.58 4.20 18.06
N SER A 37 -19.65 4.85 18.52
CA SER A 37 -20.66 4.28 19.41
C SER A 37 -21.35 3.03 18.85
N ILE A 38 -21.41 2.88 17.53
CA ILE A 38 -22.06 1.73 16.87
C ILE A 38 -21.06 0.82 16.14
N PHE A 39 -19.78 1.16 16.11
CA PHE A 39 -18.77 0.48 15.30
C PHE A 39 -18.72 -1.02 15.56
N ALA A 40 -18.70 -1.46 16.83
CA ALA A 40 -18.63 -2.87 17.17
C ALA A 40 -19.83 -3.68 16.61
N ASN A 41 -21.03 -3.09 16.63
CA ASN A 41 -22.23 -3.74 16.12
C ASN A 41 -22.21 -3.78 14.59
N VAL A 42 -21.80 -2.69 13.95
CA VAL A 42 -21.66 -2.61 12.49
C VAL A 42 -20.61 -3.60 12.00
N ALA A 43 -19.42 -3.66 12.61
CA ALA A 43 -18.35 -4.57 12.23
C ALA A 43 -18.79 -6.05 12.32
N LYS A 44 -19.39 -6.46 13.45
CA LYS A 44 -19.94 -7.82 13.63
C LYS A 44 -21.00 -8.15 12.58
N SER A 45 -21.93 -7.22 12.33
CA SER A 45 -22.99 -7.41 11.34
C SER A 45 -22.44 -7.53 9.92
N ARG A 46 -21.52 -6.65 9.52
CA ARG A 46 -20.92 -6.65 8.18
C ARG A 46 -20.09 -7.91 7.92
N LEU A 47 -19.36 -8.39 8.94
CA LEU A 47 -18.62 -9.66 8.87
C LEU A 47 -19.57 -10.85 8.69
N HIS A 48 -20.61 -10.96 9.52
CA HIS A 48 -21.58 -12.06 9.44
C HIS A 48 -22.33 -12.10 8.10
N ARG A 49 -22.66 -10.93 7.56
CA ARG A 49 -23.44 -10.80 6.31
C ARG A 49 -22.59 -10.78 5.04
N LYS A 50 -21.25 -10.92 5.15
CA LYS A 50 -20.29 -10.74 4.04
C LYS A 50 -20.45 -9.40 3.31
N THR A 51 -20.89 -8.36 4.02
CA THR A 51 -21.05 -7.01 3.45
C THR A 51 -19.68 -6.41 3.12
N LEU A 52 -18.64 -6.76 3.88
CA LEU A 52 -17.26 -6.32 3.64
C LEU A 52 -16.75 -6.71 2.25
N ASP A 53 -17.13 -7.90 1.73
CA ASP A 53 -16.72 -8.34 0.39
C ASP A 53 -17.27 -7.41 -0.70
N TYR A 54 -18.52 -6.95 -0.54
CA TYR A 54 -19.16 -6.04 -1.49
C TYR A 54 -18.61 -4.61 -1.36
N GLU A 55 -18.35 -4.15 -0.13
CA GLU A 55 -17.67 -2.87 0.14
C GLU A 55 -16.30 -2.83 -0.55
N TYR A 56 -15.50 -3.89 -0.39
CA TYR A 56 -14.18 -3.99 -1.03
C TYR A 56 -14.26 -4.01 -2.56
N LYS A 57 -15.20 -4.78 -3.14
CA LYS A 57 -15.41 -4.81 -4.60
C LYS A 57 -15.76 -3.44 -5.19
N MET A 58 -16.42 -2.57 -4.42
CA MET A 58 -16.74 -1.22 -4.90
C MET A 58 -15.50 -0.33 -4.99
N ILE A 59 -14.49 -0.54 -4.14
CA ILE A 59 -13.21 0.19 -4.19
C ILE A 59 -12.43 -0.20 -5.44
N GLN A 60 -12.40 -1.48 -5.78
CA GLN A 60 -11.66 -1.99 -6.95
C GLN A 60 -12.16 -1.47 -8.30
N LYS A 61 -13.37 -0.90 -8.37
CA LYS A 61 -13.95 -0.38 -9.63
C LYS A 61 -13.39 0.98 -10.05
N GLN A 62 -12.52 1.61 -9.24
CA GLN A 62 -11.90 2.89 -9.60
C GLN A 62 -10.71 2.71 -10.56
N GLN A 63 -11.04 2.84 -11.85
CA GLN A 63 -10.26 3.10 -13.07
C GLN A 63 -8.77 2.67 -13.17
N GLU A 64 -8.56 1.69 -14.06
CA GLU A 64 -7.29 1.44 -14.77
C GLU A 64 -7.20 2.35 -16.02
N ASN A 65 -6.72 3.59 -15.89
CA ASN A 65 -6.25 4.36 -17.05
C ASN A 65 -4.75 4.14 -17.24
N LYS A 66 -4.33 3.71 -18.43
CA LYS A 66 -2.91 3.47 -18.78
C LYS A 66 -2.05 4.71 -18.61
N GLU A 67 -2.59 5.92 -18.82
CA GLU A 67 -1.85 7.17 -18.67
C GLU A 67 -1.35 7.38 -17.24
N ILE A 68 -2.12 6.89 -16.25
CA ILE A 68 -1.77 7.02 -14.84
C ILE A 68 -0.47 6.23 -14.55
N LEU A 69 -0.13 5.19 -15.32
CA LEU A 69 1.06 4.36 -15.09
C LEU A 69 2.25 4.70 -16.01
N ALA A 70 2.12 5.72 -16.86
CA ALA A 70 3.09 6.01 -17.91
C ALA A 70 4.53 6.14 -17.41
N LEU A 71 4.75 6.80 -16.26
CA LEU A 71 6.07 6.95 -15.65
C LEU A 71 6.71 5.62 -15.27
N ALA A 72 5.98 4.76 -14.56
CA ALA A 72 6.46 3.48 -14.05
C ALA A 72 6.69 2.44 -15.15
N THR A 73 6.00 2.59 -16.29
CA THR A 73 6.08 1.68 -17.43
C THR A 73 7.18 2.03 -18.45
N LYS A 74 7.92 3.13 -18.26
CA LYS A 74 9.05 3.46 -19.15
C LYS A 74 10.11 2.34 -19.12
N PRO A 75 10.71 1.95 -20.27
CA PRO A 75 11.68 0.84 -20.34
C PRO A 75 12.83 0.94 -19.32
N GLU A 76 13.33 2.16 -19.07
CA GLU A 76 14.36 2.48 -18.08
C GLU A 76 13.92 2.22 -16.63
N ASN A 77 12.64 2.43 -16.31
CA ASN A 77 12.08 2.35 -14.97
C ASN A 77 11.57 0.95 -14.61
N GLN A 78 11.22 0.15 -15.61
CA GLN A 78 10.69 -1.20 -15.40
C GLN A 78 11.60 -2.08 -14.53
N LYS A 79 12.93 -1.95 -14.68
CA LYS A 79 13.91 -2.72 -13.91
C LYS A 79 13.99 -2.32 -12.42
N LYS A 80 13.42 -1.18 -12.05
CA LYS A 80 13.33 -0.69 -10.67
C LYS A 80 12.03 -1.13 -9.97
N ASN A 81 11.10 -1.76 -10.69
CA ASN A 81 9.87 -2.30 -10.12
C ASN A 81 10.07 -3.74 -9.63
N ALA A 82 9.65 -4.04 -8.40
CA ALA A 82 9.66 -5.40 -7.86
C ALA A 82 8.59 -6.30 -8.51
N SER A 83 7.55 -5.70 -9.09
CA SER A 83 6.49 -6.39 -9.82
C SER A 83 5.94 -5.52 -10.93
N GLU A 84 5.55 -6.13 -12.05
CA GLU A 84 4.81 -5.47 -13.13
C GLU A 84 3.37 -5.13 -12.76
N ARG A 85 2.84 -5.72 -11.68
CA ARG A 85 1.43 -5.56 -11.27
C ARG A 85 1.19 -4.41 -10.30
N VAL A 86 2.23 -3.97 -9.60
CA VAL A 86 2.13 -2.94 -8.56
C VAL A 86 3.07 -1.81 -8.92
N LEU A 87 2.49 -0.78 -9.53
CA LEU A 87 3.20 0.37 -10.08
C LEU A 87 2.61 1.64 -9.46
N PRO A 88 3.46 2.66 -9.16
CA PRO A 88 2.97 3.93 -8.65
C PRO A 88 2.21 4.67 -9.75
N TYR A 89 1.21 5.42 -9.34
CA TYR A 89 0.55 6.38 -10.21
C TYR A 89 1.46 7.58 -10.46
N SER A 90 1.48 8.07 -11.70
CA SER A 90 2.35 9.16 -12.14
C SER A 90 2.01 10.47 -11.41
N GLU A 91 0.74 10.66 -11.04
CA GLU A 91 0.25 11.87 -10.37
C GLU A 91 0.78 12.04 -8.94
N ASN A 92 0.98 10.94 -8.21
CA ASN A 92 1.46 10.96 -6.83
C ASN A 92 2.79 10.23 -6.64
N ALA A 93 3.50 9.91 -7.72
CA ALA A 93 4.80 9.26 -7.65
C ALA A 93 5.80 10.13 -6.88
N VAL A 94 6.62 9.50 -6.06
CA VAL A 94 7.77 10.13 -5.42
C VAL A 94 8.89 10.30 -6.45
N ALA A 95 9.53 11.48 -6.48
CA ALA A 95 10.56 11.81 -7.45
C ALA A 95 11.90 12.07 -6.76
N LEU A 96 12.94 11.35 -7.17
CA LEU A 96 14.30 11.59 -6.69
C LEU A 96 14.94 12.74 -7.46
N ASP A 97 15.87 13.45 -6.79
CA ASP A 97 16.69 14.46 -7.45
C ASP A 97 17.59 13.80 -8.52
N LEU A 98 17.87 14.54 -9.59
CA LEU A 98 18.71 14.06 -10.68
C LEU A 98 20.14 13.79 -10.17
N GLN A 99 20.66 12.60 -10.43
CA GLN A 99 22.05 12.23 -10.15
C GLN A 99 22.92 12.50 -11.39
N GLY A 100 23.72 13.56 -11.32
CA GLY A 100 24.60 13.97 -12.42
C GLY A 100 23.80 14.27 -13.69
N THR A 101 24.07 13.52 -14.76
CA THR A 101 23.37 13.66 -16.05
C THR A 101 22.49 12.46 -16.39
N ASP A 102 22.23 11.53 -15.46
CA ASP A 102 21.38 10.36 -15.74
C ASP A 102 19.89 10.72 -15.57
N PRO A 103 19.12 10.89 -16.66
CA PRO A 103 17.69 11.20 -16.59
C PRO A 103 16.86 10.09 -15.92
N ASN A 104 17.40 8.87 -15.81
CA ASN A 104 16.70 7.72 -15.24
C ASN A 104 16.86 7.62 -13.72
N SER A 105 17.70 8.48 -13.13
CA SER A 105 17.95 8.52 -11.68
C SER A 105 16.78 9.09 -10.88
N ILE A 106 15.77 9.70 -11.51
CA ILE A 106 14.68 10.37 -10.80
C ILE A 106 13.58 9.41 -10.32
N TYR A 107 13.57 8.16 -10.78
CA TYR A 107 12.48 7.22 -10.53
C TYR A 107 12.77 6.27 -9.35
N ILE A 108 11.77 6.13 -8.49
CA ILE A 108 11.61 5.07 -7.50
C ILE A 108 10.14 4.62 -7.48
N ASN A 109 9.88 3.32 -7.25
CA ASN A 109 8.52 2.81 -7.11
C ASN A 109 7.97 3.15 -5.71
N ALA A 110 7.47 4.37 -5.58
CA ALA A 110 6.87 4.89 -4.38
C ALA A 110 5.83 5.98 -4.70
N SER A 111 4.84 6.12 -3.83
CA SER A 111 3.74 7.09 -3.96
C SER A 111 3.55 7.86 -2.66
N TRP A 112 3.25 9.15 -2.77
CA TRP A 112 2.75 9.95 -1.67
C TRP A 112 1.33 9.56 -1.32
N ILE A 113 1.07 9.43 -0.01
CA ILE A 113 -0.23 9.06 0.54
C ILE A 113 -0.63 10.08 1.61
N ASP A 114 -1.87 10.55 1.51
CA ASP A 114 -2.46 11.45 2.47
C ASP A 114 -2.71 10.75 3.82
N GLY A 115 -2.48 11.48 4.89
CA GLY A 115 -3.00 11.14 6.21
C GLY A 115 -4.36 11.79 6.45
N LEU A 116 -4.97 11.46 7.60
CA LEU A 116 -6.29 11.97 7.97
C LEU A 116 -6.43 13.50 7.87
N ASN A 117 -5.40 14.24 8.29
CA ASN A 117 -5.41 15.70 8.38
C ASN A 117 -4.21 16.36 7.66
N GLN A 118 -3.47 15.62 6.84
CA GLN A 118 -2.25 16.11 6.22
C GLN A 118 -2.05 15.44 4.87
N THR A 119 -1.92 16.24 3.82
CA THR A 119 -1.59 15.75 2.49
C THR A 119 -0.14 15.28 2.43
N ASN A 120 0.16 14.27 1.61
CA ASN A 120 1.51 13.70 1.43
C ASN A 120 2.19 13.35 2.75
N LYS A 121 1.43 12.84 3.73
CA LYS A 121 1.94 12.52 5.06
C LYS A 121 2.87 11.31 5.05
N TYR A 122 2.55 10.32 4.22
CA TYR A 122 3.27 9.06 4.15
C TYR A 122 3.83 8.84 2.74
N ILE A 123 4.89 8.04 2.66
CA ILE A 123 5.34 7.44 1.41
C ILE A 123 5.04 5.95 1.50
N ALA A 124 4.19 5.45 0.59
CA ALA A 124 4.04 4.02 0.37
C ALA A 124 5.01 3.60 -0.73
N THR A 125 5.88 2.64 -0.46
CA THR A 125 6.92 2.17 -1.40
C THR A 125 6.96 0.65 -1.42
N GLN A 126 7.40 0.08 -2.54
CA GLN A 126 7.76 -1.34 -2.58
C GLN A 126 8.89 -1.66 -1.59
N GLY A 127 9.02 -2.93 -1.22
CA GLY A 127 10.24 -3.43 -0.59
C GLY A 127 11.44 -3.22 -1.54
N PRO A 128 12.58 -2.67 -1.06
CA PRO A 128 13.75 -2.50 -1.90
C PRO A 128 14.20 -3.80 -2.56
N THR A 129 14.63 -3.70 -3.82
CA THR A 129 15.30 -4.77 -4.56
C THR A 129 16.81 -4.52 -4.56
N VAL A 130 17.60 -5.50 -4.99
CA VAL A 130 19.07 -5.36 -5.07
C VAL A 130 19.51 -4.14 -5.89
N ARG A 131 18.68 -3.70 -6.84
CA ARG A 131 18.95 -2.54 -7.72
C ARG A 131 18.48 -1.21 -7.15
N THR A 132 17.67 -1.21 -6.09
CA THR A 132 16.97 -0.01 -5.60
C THR A 132 17.22 0.29 -4.13
N ILE A 133 18.12 -0.42 -3.45
CA ILE A 133 18.49 -0.11 -2.05
C ILE A 133 19.09 1.30 -1.94
N ALA A 134 19.96 1.69 -2.88
CA ALA A 134 20.54 3.03 -2.89
C ALA A 134 19.48 4.12 -3.14
N ASP A 135 18.62 3.93 -4.14
CA ASP A 135 17.48 4.81 -4.42
C ASP A 135 16.55 4.96 -3.20
N PHE A 136 16.32 3.87 -2.45
CA PHE A 136 15.52 3.89 -1.23
C PHE A 136 16.13 4.76 -0.13
N TRP A 137 17.43 4.63 0.15
CA TRP A 137 18.11 5.51 1.12
C TRP A 137 18.19 6.95 0.63
N ARG A 138 18.37 7.17 -0.67
CA ARG A 138 18.32 8.50 -1.29
C ARG A 138 16.97 9.17 -1.09
N MET A 139 15.87 8.44 -1.28
CA MET A 139 14.52 8.91 -0.96
C MET A 139 14.39 9.33 0.50
N ILE A 140 14.85 8.48 1.43
CA ILE A 140 14.79 8.75 2.88
C ILE A 140 15.55 10.03 3.23
N TRP A 141 16.76 10.19 2.68
CA TRP A 141 17.60 11.37 2.92
C TRP A 141 16.98 12.64 2.34
N GLN A 142 16.62 12.61 1.05
CA GLN A 142 16.07 13.76 0.31
C GLN A 142 14.80 14.29 0.97
N TYR A 143 13.88 13.40 1.37
CA TYR A 143 12.61 13.77 1.99
C TYR A 143 12.66 13.83 3.52
N LYS A 144 13.85 13.71 4.12
CA LYS A 144 14.09 13.82 5.56
C LYS A 144 13.20 12.86 6.37
N CYS A 145 12.97 11.66 5.86
CA CYS A 145 12.19 10.63 6.53
C CYS A 145 12.93 10.18 7.81
N THR A 146 12.25 10.27 8.95
CA THR A 146 12.82 9.89 10.26
C THR A 146 12.33 8.54 10.77
N CYS A 147 11.34 7.94 10.11
CA CYS A 147 10.75 6.67 10.48
C CYS A 147 10.48 5.81 9.24
N ILE A 148 10.89 4.54 9.31
CA ILE A 148 10.60 3.52 8.30
C ILE A 148 9.75 2.46 9.00
N VAL A 149 8.59 2.15 8.42
CA VAL A 149 7.72 1.08 8.91
C VAL A 149 7.73 -0.04 7.88
N MET A 150 8.43 -1.13 8.20
CA MET A 150 8.49 -2.33 7.37
C MET A 150 7.46 -3.35 7.87
N VAL A 151 6.46 -3.66 7.05
CA VAL A 151 5.33 -4.55 7.39
C VAL A 151 5.39 -5.91 6.69
N THR A 152 6.59 -6.35 6.31
CA THR A 152 6.84 -7.66 5.71
C THR A 152 8.14 -8.25 6.27
N SER A 153 8.28 -9.57 6.17
CA SER A 153 9.56 -10.25 6.39
C SER A 153 10.43 -10.15 5.12
N LEU A 154 11.74 -10.44 5.24
CA LEU A 154 12.59 -10.53 4.04
C LEU A 154 12.10 -11.65 3.10
N PHE A 155 11.66 -12.77 3.67
CA PHE A 155 11.11 -13.91 2.95
C PHE A 155 9.75 -14.30 3.50
N GLU A 156 8.82 -14.65 2.60
CA GLU A 156 7.52 -15.25 2.94
C GLU A 156 7.31 -16.45 2.02
N HIS A 157 6.97 -17.61 2.58
CA HIS A 157 6.79 -18.86 1.83
C HIS A 157 7.96 -19.18 0.89
N ALA A 158 9.20 -19.03 1.38
CA ALA A 158 10.46 -19.20 0.62
C ALA A 158 10.64 -18.25 -0.59
N ARG A 159 9.80 -17.22 -0.73
CA ARG A 159 9.94 -16.18 -1.74
C ARG A 159 10.48 -14.91 -1.10
N LEU A 160 11.53 -14.35 -1.69
CA LEU A 160 12.05 -13.03 -1.33
C LEU A 160 10.97 -11.97 -1.59
N GLN A 161 10.61 -11.22 -0.55
CA GLN A 161 9.65 -10.11 -0.62
C GLN A 161 10.37 -8.76 -0.58
N CYS A 162 11.47 -8.67 0.16
CA CYS A 162 12.22 -7.45 0.36
C CYS A 162 13.69 -7.78 0.59
N GLU A 163 14.59 -7.07 -0.08
CA GLU A 163 16.01 -7.15 0.26
C GLU A 163 16.28 -6.52 1.61
N LYS A 164 17.32 -7.02 2.27
CA LYS A 164 17.82 -6.40 3.49
C LYS A 164 18.53 -5.11 3.12
N TYR A 165 17.85 -3.98 3.29
CA TYR A 165 18.37 -2.66 2.96
C TYR A 165 19.14 -1.99 4.11
N TRP A 166 19.30 -2.65 5.27
CA TRP A 166 20.01 -2.09 6.42
C TRP A 166 21.27 -2.89 6.78
N PRO A 167 22.35 -2.22 7.21
CA PRO A 167 23.58 -2.90 7.56
C PRO A 167 23.53 -3.56 8.94
N ASN A 168 24.42 -4.53 9.15
CA ASN A 168 24.65 -5.06 10.50
C ASN A 168 25.37 -4.06 11.41
N SER A 169 26.27 -3.23 10.84
CA SER A 169 27.04 -2.23 11.58
C SER A 169 27.05 -0.89 10.86
N CYS A 170 27.69 -0.83 9.69
CA CYS A 170 27.79 0.38 8.89
C CYS A 170 27.97 0.00 7.42
N GLU A 171 27.27 0.68 6.53
CA GLU A 171 27.41 0.52 5.08
C GLU A 171 27.07 1.83 4.38
N THR A 172 27.69 2.06 3.23
CA THR A 172 27.47 3.25 2.42
C THR A 172 26.73 2.84 1.15
N PHE A 173 25.54 3.39 0.97
CA PHE A 173 24.72 3.22 -0.23
C PHE A 173 24.89 4.49 -1.08
N GLU A 174 25.73 4.39 -2.11
CA GLU A 174 26.21 5.53 -2.90
C GLU A 174 26.93 6.59 -2.04
N ASN A 175 26.28 7.71 -1.73
CA ASN A 175 26.80 8.76 -0.86
C ASN A 175 26.19 8.74 0.54
N ILE A 176 25.20 7.89 0.81
CA ILE A 176 24.51 7.86 2.10
C ILE A 176 25.08 6.74 2.96
N THR A 177 25.76 7.12 4.04
CA THR A 177 26.26 6.19 5.04
C THR A 177 25.20 5.94 6.10
N VAL A 178 24.84 4.67 6.28
CA VAL A 178 23.86 4.21 7.26
C VAL A 178 24.60 3.40 8.32
N ARG A 179 24.45 3.78 9.59
CA ARG A 179 25.03 3.07 10.74
C ARG A 179 23.93 2.60 11.66
N THR A 180 23.90 1.30 11.93
CA THR A 180 23.03 0.70 12.93
C THR A 180 23.59 1.02 14.32
N LYS A 181 22.82 1.73 15.14
CA LYS A 181 23.17 2.04 16.52
C LYS A 181 22.66 0.97 17.47
N GLU A 182 21.37 0.74 17.44
CA GLU A 182 20.67 -0.17 18.35
C GLU A 182 19.67 -1.02 17.57
N THR A 183 19.47 -2.24 18.04
CA THR A 183 18.42 -3.13 17.57
C THR A 183 17.74 -3.77 18.77
N SER A 184 16.44 -3.52 18.91
CA SER A 184 15.58 -4.11 19.93
C SER A 184 14.58 -5.05 19.26
N VAL A 185 14.63 -6.33 19.62
CA VAL A 185 13.77 -7.38 19.04
C VAL A 185 12.70 -7.76 20.05
N THR A 186 11.44 -7.79 19.62
CA THR A 186 10.31 -8.34 20.38
C THR A 186 9.76 -9.59 19.69
N SER A 187 8.76 -10.24 20.29
CA SER A 187 8.06 -11.37 19.66
C SER A 187 7.24 -10.97 18.43
N GLU A 188 6.92 -9.68 18.28
CA GLU A 188 6.01 -9.20 17.23
C GLU A 188 6.70 -8.31 16.19
N TYR A 189 7.74 -7.58 16.58
CA TYR A 189 8.42 -6.63 15.70
C TYR A 189 9.87 -6.37 16.13
N THR A 190 10.64 -5.70 15.27
CA THR A 190 12.01 -5.27 15.57
C THR A 190 12.12 -3.76 15.38
N ILE A 191 12.67 -3.06 16.35
CA ILE A 191 13.03 -1.65 16.27
C ILE A 191 14.52 -1.55 15.97
N ARG A 192 14.90 -0.73 14.99
CA ARG A 192 16.29 -0.43 14.66
C ARG A 192 16.50 1.07 14.65
N GLU A 193 17.50 1.55 15.39
CA GLU A 193 17.91 2.96 15.32
C GLU A 193 19.09 3.08 14.36
N PHE A 194 18.95 4.00 13.39
CA PHE A 194 19.99 4.30 12.42
C PHE A 194 20.52 5.72 12.60
N LYS A 195 21.84 5.88 12.42
CA LYS A 195 22.45 7.17 12.11
C LYS A 195 22.70 7.23 10.61
N ILE A 196 22.18 8.27 9.96
CA ILE A 196 22.39 8.52 8.53
C ILE A 196 23.25 9.77 8.33
N SER A 197 24.14 9.76 7.35
CA SER A 197 24.95 10.90 6.93
C SER A 197 25.27 10.83 5.44
N ASN A 198 25.39 11.99 4.79
CA ASN A 198 25.80 12.17 3.40
C ASN A 198 27.07 13.01 3.37
#